data_AF-A0A379LSI5-F1
#
_entry.id   AF-A0A379LSI5-F1
#
_cell.length_a   1.000
_cell.length_b   1.000
_cell.length_c   1.000
_cell.angle_alpha   90.00
_cell.angle_beta   90.00
_cell.angle_gamma   90.00
#
_symmetry.space_group_name_H-M   'P 1'
#
loop_
_entity.id
_entity.type
_entity.pdbx_description
1 polymer ?
#
loop_
_entity_poly.entity_id
_entity_poly.type
_entity_poly.pdbx_seq_one_letter_code
_entity_poly.pdbx_strand_id
1 'polypeptide(L)' 'MKSKGVTFSQEPREEEYGTVVVFEDLYGNRWDLYQNRQN' A
#
# COMPACT_ATOMS: atom_id res chain seq x y z
N MET A 1 4.25 -5.14 7.75
CA MET A 1 3.19 -4.14 8.03
C MET A 1 1.96 -4.79 8.63
N LYS A 2 1.33 -5.78 7.98
CA LYS A 2 0.18 -6.52 8.55
C LYS A 2 0.44 -7.10 9.96
N SER A 3 1.56 -7.80 10.16
CA SER A 3 1.95 -8.34 11.47
C SER A 3 2.24 -7.27 12.55
N LYS A 4 2.38 -6.00 12.15
CA LYS A 4 2.57 -4.85 13.04
C LYS A 4 1.28 -4.05 13.24
N GLY A 5 0.11 -4.60 12.84
CA GLY A 5 -1.21 -3.99 13.04
C GLY A 5 -1.58 -2.89 12.05
N VAL A 6 -0.86 -2.75 10.93
CA VAL A 6 -1.22 -1.76 9.89
C VAL A 6 -2.47 -2.21 9.13
N THR A 7 -3.47 -1.35 9.06
CA THR A 7 -4.71 -1.56 8.30
C THR A 7 -4.52 -1.18 6.84
N PHE A 8 -4.78 -2.13 5.93
CA PHE A 8 -4.80 -1.89 4.50
C PHE A 8 -6.24 -1.68 4.03
N SER A 9 -6.47 -0.66 3.20
CA SER A 9 -7.81 -0.34 2.69
C SER A 9 -8.23 -1.28 1.56
N GLN A 10 -7.28 -1.94 0.91
CA GLN A 10 -7.49 -2.85 -0.21
C GLN A 10 -6.30 -3.82 -0.37
N GLU A 11 -6.49 -4.87 -1.16
CA GLU A 11 -5.36 -5.67 -1.64
C GLU A 11 -4.49 -4.86 -2.62
N PRO A 12 -3.18 -5.20 -2.74
CA PRO A 12 -2.32 -4.58 -3.74
C PRO A 12 -2.90 -4.73 -5.14
N ARG A 13 -2.88 -3.66 -5.92
CA ARG A 13 -3.33 -3.64 -7.32
C ARG A 13 -2.14 -3.44 -8.25
N GLU A 14 -2.19 -4.08 -9.41
CA GLU A 14 -1.25 -3.79 -10.49
C GLU A 14 -1.69 -2.56 -11.28
N GLU A 15 -0.75 -1.66 -11.51
CA GLU A 15 -0.86 -0.48 -12.34
C GLU A 15 0.24 -0.55 -13.43
N GLU A 16 0.10 0.22 -14.50
CA GLU A 16 1.08 0.25 -15.60
C GLU A 16 2.50 0.56 -15.12
N TYR A 17 2.61 1.39 -14.08
CA TYR A 17 3.87 1.84 -13.49
C TYR A 17 4.36 0.95 -12.33
N GLY A 18 3.54 0.04 -11.79
CA GLY A 18 3.95 -0.89 -10.75
C GLY A 18 2.83 -1.33 -9.82
N THR A 19 3.18 -1.85 -8.65
CA THR A 19 2.19 -2.35 -7.69
C THR A 19 1.92 -1.28 -6.63
N VAL A 20 0.65 -1.01 -6.37
CA VAL A 20 0.23 0.00 -5.39
C VAL A 20 -0.70 -0.63 -4.35
N VAL A 21 -0.55 -0.24 -3.08
CA VAL A 21 -1.52 -0.55 -2.04
C VAL A 21 -1.70 0.65 -1.10
N VAL A 22 -2.95 0.89 -0.67
CA VAL A 22 -3.28 1.96 0.27
C VAL A 22 -3.36 1.39 1.69
N PHE A 23 -2.72 2.07 2.63
CA PHE A 23 -2.84 1.77 4.06
C PHE A 23 -3.10 3.03 4.89
N GLU A 24 -3.58 2.83 6.11
CA GLU A 24 -3.86 3.90 7.06
C GLU A 24 -2.83 3.90 8.22
N ASP A 25 -2.33 5.07 8.59
CA ASP A 25 -1.48 5.23 9.78
C ASP A 25 -2.30 5.41 11.08
N LEU A 26 -1.62 5.53 12.22
CA LEU A 26 -2.28 5.62 13.53
C LEU A 26 -3.12 6.89 13.73
N TYR A 27 -2.98 7.88 12.83
CA TYR A 27 -3.71 9.15 12.88
C TYR A 27 -4.84 9.21 11.85
N GLY A 28 -5.09 8.11 11.13
CA GLY A 28 -6.11 8.06 10.09
C GLY A 28 -5.65 8.61 8.74
N ASN A 29 -4.36 8.94 8.57
CA ASN A 29 -3.88 9.38 7.26
C ASN A 29 -3.71 8.18 6.33
N ARG A 30 -4.10 8.38 5.06
CA ARG A 30 -3.96 7.35 4.02
C ARG A 30 -2.70 7.59 3.21
N TRP A 31 -1.99 6.50 2.95
CA TRP A 31 -0.73 6.50 2.22
C TRP A 31 -0.73 5.42 1.14
N ASP A 32 -0.23 5.78 -0.04
CA ASP A 32 0.10 4.83 -1.10
C ASP A 32 1.50 4.26 -0.85
N LEU A 33 1.58 2.94 -0.70
CA LEU A 33 2.83 2.20 -0.81
C LEU A 33 2.98 1.73 -2.25
N TYR A 34 4.02 2.22 -2.91
CA TYR A 34 4.34 1.90 -4.30
C TYR A 34 5.58 1.01 -4.38
N GLN A 35 5.49 -0.06 -5.19
CA GLN A 35 6.60 -0.87 -5.62
C GLN A 35 6.78 -0.71 -7.13
N ASN A 36 7.96 -0.25 -7.53
CA ASN A 36 8.33 -0.15 -8.94
C ASN A 36 8.42 -1.55 -9.56
N ARG A 37 7.84 -1.70 -10.75
CA ARG A 37 7.99 -2.88 -11.61
C ARG A 37 9.34 -2.78 -12.35
N GLN A 38 10.46 -2.89 -11.63
CA GLN A 38 11.75 -2.91 -12.30
C GLN A 38 11.87 -4.17 -13.17
N ASN A 39 12.35 -3.95 -14.40
CA ASN A 39 12.83 -4.98 -15.34
C ASN A 39 14.13 -5.61 -14.85
#